data_AF-A0A7V0V9J7-F1
#
_entry.id   AF-A0A7V0V9J7-F1
#
_cell.length_a   1.000
_cell.length_b   1.000
_cell.length_c   1.000
_cell.angle_alpha   90.00
_cell.angle_beta   90.00
_cell.angle_gamma   90.00
#
_symmetry.space_group_name_H-M   'P 1'
#
loop_
_entity.id
_entity.type
_entity.pdbx_description
1 polymer ?
#
loop_
_entity_poly.entity_id
_entity_poly.type
_entity_poly.pdbx_seq_one_letter_code
_entity_poly.pdbx_strand_id
1 'polypeptide(L)'
;MVRVAAVGDVHTPLERSAAQSLKVGFTNINKKADILAIAGDLTAHGLAEEAETLIYVLEGVKIPIVCVLGNHDYHNFQENDIKRVLEKGDIIVLDGNSTVIEVDGYKVGFAGTKGFGGGFGLRALPDFGEEIFRKMYREGMSEAEKIGRGLQNLEADFKIVLLH
;
A
#
# COMPACT_ATOMS: atom_id res chain seq x y z
N MET A 1 10.58 -20.75 6.74
CA MET A 1 9.37 -20.57 5.92
C MET A 1 9.01 -19.10 6.06
N VAL A 2 8.98 -18.34 4.97
CA VAL A 2 8.64 -16.91 5.01
C VAL A 2 7.13 -16.74 5.23
N ARG A 3 6.75 -15.87 6.16
CA ARG A 3 5.35 -15.54 6.49
C ARG A 3 5.10 -14.05 6.24
N VAL A 4 4.22 -13.76 5.29
CA VAL A 4 3.76 -12.39 5.01
C VAL A 4 2.35 -12.24 5.54
N ALA A 5 2.12 -11.30 6.46
CA ALA A 5 0.78 -10.88 6.82
C ALA A 5 0.33 -9.78 5.85
N ALA A 6 -0.92 -9.83 5.43
CA ALA A 6 -1.51 -8.82 4.55
C ALA A 6 -2.84 -8.34 5.13
N VAL A 7 -3.07 -7.03 5.05
CA VAL A 7 -4.33 -6.35 5.41
C VAL A 7 -4.55 -5.20 4.42
N GLY A 8 -5.77 -4.72 4.26
CA GLY A 8 -6.12 -3.50 3.53
C GLY A 8 -7.26 -2.80 4.26
N ASP A 9 -7.69 -1.64 3.76
CA ASP A 9 -8.88 -0.94 4.24
C ASP A 9 -8.81 -0.65 5.75
N VAL A 10 -7.66 -0.16 6.21
CA VAL A 10 -7.42 0.12 7.63
C VAL A 10 -8.30 1.27 8.10
N HIS A 11 -8.52 2.27 7.24
CA HIS A 11 -9.32 3.46 7.50
C HIS A 11 -9.02 4.08 8.86
N THR A 12 -7.74 4.41 9.09
CA THR A 12 -7.29 4.93 10.37
C THR A 12 -8.01 6.23 10.70
N PRO A 13 -8.67 6.33 11.86
CA PRO A 13 -9.33 7.56 12.27
C PRO A 13 -8.31 8.62 12.71
N LEU A 14 -8.75 9.87 12.76
CA LEU A 14 -7.90 10.99 13.18
C LEU A 14 -7.46 10.85 14.65
N GLU A 15 -8.37 10.49 15.55
CA GLU A 15 -8.10 10.43 16.99
C GLU A 15 -7.50 9.08 17.42
N ARG A 16 -6.36 9.13 18.11
CA ARG A 16 -5.69 7.95 18.68
C ARG A 16 -6.58 7.11 19.61
N SER A 17 -7.48 7.75 20.36
CA SER A 17 -8.45 7.06 21.22
C SER A 17 -9.40 6.18 20.43
N ALA A 18 -9.84 6.63 19.24
CA ALA A 18 -10.67 5.85 18.33
C ALA A 18 -9.87 4.73 17.64
N ALA A 19 -8.55 4.93 17.44
CA ALA A 19 -7.66 3.94 16.83
C ALA A 19 -7.17 2.84 17.79
N GLN A 20 -7.56 2.85 19.07
CA GLN A 20 -7.06 1.90 20.07
C GLN A 20 -7.39 0.43 19.71
N SER A 21 -8.56 0.17 19.14
CA SER A 21 -8.96 -1.17 18.68
C SER A 21 -8.08 -1.67 17.54
N LEU A 22 -7.71 -0.80 16.59
CA LEU A 22 -6.78 -1.10 15.51
C LEU A 22 -5.40 -1.47 16.09
N LYS A 23 -4.88 -0.69 17.04
CA LYS A 23 -3.59 -0.97 17.71
C LYS A 23 -3.57 -2.35 18.37
N VAL A 24 -4.68 -2.75 19.02
CA VAL A 24 -4.80 -4.09 19.61
C VAL A 24 -4.71 -5.19 18.53
N GLY A 25 -5.31 -4.98 17.35
CA GLY A 25 -5.27 -5.90 16.22
C GLY A 25 -3.85 -6.30 15.78
N PHE A 26 -2.88 -5.38 15.88
CA PHE A 26 -1.49 -5.63 15.47
C PHE A 26 -0.60 -6.22 16.58
N THR A 27 -1.08 -6.39 17.81
CA THR A 27 -0.26 -6.76 18.99
C THR A 27 0.55 -8.05 18.82
N ASN A 28 0.02 -9.04 18.09
CA ASN A 28 0.65 -10.35 17.94
C ASN A 28 1.41 -10.53 16.62
N ILE A 29 1.47 -9.49 15.78
CA ILE A 29 1.97 -9.63 14.41
C ILE A 29 3.44 -10.07 14.37
N ASN A 30 4.27 -9.54 15.27
CA ASN A 30 5.70 -9.86 15.37
C ASN A 30 5.99 -11.35 15.63
N LYS A 31 5.03 -12.11 16.17
CA LYS A 31 5.17 -13.56 16.39
C LYS A 31 4.64 -14.39 15.23
N LYS A 32 3.76 -13.80 14.41
CA LYS A 32 2.97 -14.50 13.40
C LYS A 32 3.47 -14.29 11.98
N ALA A 33 4.16 -13.20 11.71
CA ALA A 33 4.66 -12.85 10.40
C ALA A 33 6.09 -12.31 10.49
N ASP A 34 6.77 -12.34 9.35
CA ASP A 34 8.11 -11.82 9.15
C ASP A 34 8.07 -10.50 8.36
N ILE A 35 6.96 -10.23 7.65
CA ILE A 35 6.69 -8.99 6.92
C ILE A 35 5.20 -8.64 7.06
N LEU A 36 4.86 -7.36 7.21
CA LEU A 36 3.50 -6.83 7.13
C LEU A 36 3.29 -6.05 5.83
N ALA A 37 2.32 -6.46 5.02
CA ALA A 37 1.89 -5.75 3.82
C ALA A 37 0.53 -5.06 4.06
N ILE A 38 0.39 -3.78 3.70
CA ILE A 38 -0.85 -3.01 3.84
C ILE A 38 -1.31 -2.49 2.47
N ALA A 39 -2.43 -3.01 1.99
CA ALA A 39 -2.98 -2.87 0.64
C ALA A 39 -3.93 -1.67 0.50
N GLY A 40 -3.46 -0.47 0.83
CA GLY A 40 -4.21 0.77 0.63
C GLY A 40 -5.30 1.05 1.66
N ASP A 41 -5.96 2.19 1.44
CA ASP A 41 -6.97 2.80 2.32
C ASP A 41 -6.50 2.85 3.77
N LEU A 42 -5.32 3.46 3.92
CA LEU A 42 -4.61 3.57 5.18
C LEU A 42 -5.31 4.55 6.13
N THR A 43 -5.80 5.65 5.56
CA THR A 43 -6.48 6.76 6.23
C THR A 43 -7.98 6.70 5.97
N ALA A 44 -8.78 7.23 6.90
CA ALA A 44 -10.24 7.27 6.71
C ALA A 44 -10.65 8.33 5.67
N HIS A 45 -9.95 9.48 5.64
CA HIS A 45 -10.30 10.64 4.82
C HIS A 45 -9.12 11.25 4.06
N GLY A 46 -7.95 10.61 4.00
CA GLY A 46 -6.82 11.15 3.24
C GLY A 46 -6.16 12.36 3.90
N LEU A 47 -6.11 12.39 5.24
CA LEU A 47 -5.39 13.41 6.00
C LEU A 47 -4.02 12.90 6.47
N ALA A 48 -2.99 13.75 6.46
CA ALA A 48 -1.67 13.40 6.96
C ALA A 48 -1.66 13.06 8.46
N GLU A 49 -2.52 13.71 9.25
CA GLU A 49 -2.68 13.44 10.69
C GLU A 49 -3.28 12.04 10.96
N GLU A 50 -4.11 11.52 10.06
CA GLU A 50 -4.59 10.13 10.14
C GLU A 50 -3.44 9.14 9.92
N ALA A 51 -2.48 9.48 9.05
CA ALA A 51 -1.27 8.69 8.88
C ALA A 51 -0.36 8.74 10.13
N GLU A 52 -0.30 9.87 10.85
CA GLU A 52 0.41 9.93 12.15
C GLU A 52 -0.25 9.02 13.19
N THR A 53 -1.59 8.94 13.18
CA THR A 53 -2.32 7.99 14.00
C THR A 53 -2.06 6.54 13.57
N LEU A 54 -1.85 6.27 12.28
CA LEU A 54 -1.45 4.94 11.82
C LEU A 54 -0.04 4.56 12.32
N ILE A 55 0.91 5.49 12.33
CA ILE A 55 2.22 5.28 12.96
C ILE A 55 2.06 4.94 14.45
N TYR A 56 1.16 5.64 15.16
CA TYR A 56 0.84 5.29 16.55
C TYR A 56 0.26 3.87 16.68
N VAL A 57 -0.65 3.47 15.79
CA VAL A 57 -1.23 2.11 15.76
C VAL A 57 -0.14 1.05 15.55
N LEU A 58 0.86 1.34 14.71
CA LEU A 58 1.91 0.41 14.30
C LEU A 58 3.19 0.47 15.14
N GLU A 59 3.31 1.38 16.12
CA GLU A 59 4.51 1.59 16.95
C GLU A 59 5.10 0.30 17.57
N GLY A 60 4.24 -0.67 17.90
CA GLY A 60 4.62 -1.97 18.46
C GLY A 60 5.07 -3.01 17.43
N VAL A 61 4.86 -2.77 16.14
CA VAL A 61 5.25 -3.65 15.04
C VAL A 61 6.74 -3.47 14.77
N LYS A 62 7.49 -4.57 14.77
CA LYS A 62 8.96 -4.60 14.64
C LYS A 62 9.45 -5.32 13.38
N ILE A 63 8.53 -5.97 12.67
CA ILE A 63 8.81 -6.54 11.36
C ILE A 63 8.68 -5.46 10.28
N PRO A 64 9.38 -5.59 9.14
CA PRO A 64 9.25 -4.68 8.02
C PRO A 64 7.80 -4.49 7.57
N ILE A 65 7.44 -3.24 7.28
CA ILE A 65 6.10 -2.87 6.81
C ILE A 65 6.21 -2.31 5.40
N VAL A 66 5.44 -2.87 4.47
CA VAL A 66 5.32 -2.41 3.09
C VAL A 66 3.88 -2.01 2.85
N CYS A 67 3.63 -0.85 2.26
CA CYS A 67 2.27 -0.44 1.90
C CYS A 67 2.18 0.17 0.51
N VAL A 68 0.95 0.24 0.01
CA VAL A 68 0.54 1.15 -1.06
C VAL A 68 -0.53 2.08 -0.48
N LEU A 69 -0.75 3.21 -1.12
CA LEU A 69 -1.93 4.04 -0.84
C LEU A 69 -3.17 3.44 -1.53
N GLY A 70 -4.36 3.69 -0.99
CA GLY A 70 -5.63 3.42 -1.65
C GLY A 70 -6.35 4.71 -2.05
N ASN A 71 -7.57 4.62 -2.56
CA ASN A 71 -8.29 5.80 -3.04
C ASN A 71 -8.72 6.75 -1.91
N HIS A 72 -8.96 6.27 -0.69
CA HIS A 72 -9.26 7.14 0.45
C HIS A 72 -8.07 8.02 0.82
N ASP A 73 -6.84 7.53 0.63
CA ASP A 73 -5.61 8.29 0.92
C ASP A 73 -5.43 9.50 -0.01
N TYR A 74 -6.11 9.52 -1.16
CA TYR A 74 -6.11 10.65 -2.11
C TYR A 74 -7.27 11.62 -1.88
N HIS A 75 -8.22 11.32 -0.97
CA HIS A 75 -9.49 12.03 -0.87
C HIS A 75 -9.34 13.54 -0.58
N ASN A 76 -8.38 13.92 0.27
CA ASN A 76 -8.09 15.32 0.61
C ASN A 76 -6.84 15.89 -0.09
N PHE A 77 -6.33 15.22 -1.13
CA PHE A 77 -5.15 15.65 -1.90
C PHE A 77 -3.87 15.85 -1.07
N GLN A 78 -3.75 15.09 0.04
CA GLN A 78 -2.55 15.09 0.91
C GLN A 78 -1.71 13.82 0.75
N GLU A 79 -1.85 13.08 -0.36
CA GLU A 79 -1.20 11.79 -0.58
C GLU A 79 0.34 11.87 -0.42
N ASN A 80 0.94 13.01 -0.80
CA ASN A 80 2.38 13.23 -0.68
C ASN A 80 2.81 13.48 0.78
N ASP A 81 1.96 14.13 1.56
CA ASP A 81 2.21 14.37 2.99
C ASP A 81 2.00 13.07 3.79
N ILE A 82 0.97 12.29 3.45
CA ILE A 82 0.74 10.93 3.96
C ILE A 82 1.97 10.06 3.70
N LYS A 83 2.46 9.98 2.46
CA LYS A 83 3.68 9.23 2.12
C LYS A 83 4.86 9.64 3.00
N ARG A 84 5.09 10.95 3.15
CA ARG A 84 6.18 11.48 3.96
C ARG A 84 6.06 11.11 5.44
N VAL A 85 4.83 11.10 5.99
CA VAL A 85 4.57 10.68 7.38
C VAL A 85 4.87 9.19 7.55
N LEU A 86 4.41 8.36 6.62
CA LEU A 86 4.63 6.91 6.64
C LEU A 86 6.12 6.56 6.54
N GLU A 87 6.83 7.17 5.61
CA GLU A 87 8.28 6.97 5.41
C GLU A 87 9.09 7.40 6.64
N LYS A 88 8.70 8.50 7.32
CA LYS A 88 9.30 8.92 8.60
C LYS A 88 9.09 7.91 9.73
N GLY A 89 8.07 7.04 9.62
CA GLY A 89 7.79 5.94 10.54
C GLY A 89 8.39 4.60 10.10
N ASP A 90 9.40 4.61 9.22
CA ASP A 90 10.07 3.43 8.67
C ASP A 90 9.15 2.46 7.90
N ILE A 91 8.02 2.97 7.37
CA ILE A 91 7.11 2.21 6.50
C ILE A 91 7.54 2.40 5.05
N ILE A 92 7.72 1.29 4.32
CA ILE A 92 8.10 1.31 2.92
C ILE A 92 6.85 1.53 2.07
N VAL A 93 6.70 2.72 1.48
CA VAL A 93 5.57 3.05 0.62
C VAL A 93 5.92 2.78 -0.84
N LEU A 94 5.07 2.01 -1.53
CA LEU A 94 5.22 1.66 -2.93
C LEU A 94 4.27 2.48 -3.83
N ASP A 95 4.84 3.07 -4.87
CA ASP A 95 4.11 3.76 -5.95
C ASP A 95 4.88 3.65 -7.29
N GLY A 96 4.91 2.43 -7.82
CA GLY A 96 5.62 2.07 -9.05
C GLY A 96 7.11 1.78 -8.88
N ASN A 97 7.63 1.91 -7.66
CA ASN A 97 8.94 1.40 -7.23
C ASN A 97 8.80 -0.02 -6.65
N SER A 98 9.94 -0.58 -6.24
CA SER A 98 10.03 -1.90 -5.63
C SER A 98 11.00 -1.92 -4.45
N THR A 99 10.83 -2.88 -3.55
CA THR A 99 11.75 -3.16 -2.44
C THR A 99 12.01 -4.65 -2.32
N VAL A 100 13.14 -5.04 -1.72
CA VAL A 100 13.47 -6.43 -1.41
C VAL A 100 13.77 -6.54 0.07
N ILE A 101 13.12 -7.49 0.73
CA ILE A 101 13.28 -7.78 2.16
C ILE A 101 13.83 -9.19 2.29
N GLU A 102 14.94 -9.34 3.02
CA GLU A 102 15.54 -10.64 3.28
C GLU A 102 14.96 -11.27 4.55
N VAL A 103 14.46 -12.51 4.43
CA VAL A 103 13.89 -13.28 5.54
C VAL A 103 14.42 -14.70 5.46
N ASP A 104 15.09 -15.17 6.52
CA ASP A 104 15.68 -16.53 6.60
C ASP A 104 16.55 -16.89 5.37
N GLY A 105 17.29 -15.93 4.81
CA GLY A 105 18.13 -16.11 3.62
C GLY A 105 17.39 -16.12 2.28
N TYR A 106 16.08 -15.86 2.27
CA TYR A 106 15.29 -15.67 1.06
C TYR A 106 15.02 -14.19 0.80
N LYS A 107 15.11 -13.77 -0.46
CA LYS A 107 14.74 -12.42 -0.92
C LYS A 107 13.25 -12.38 -1.28
N VAL A 108 12.49 -11.58 -0.55
CA VAL A 108 11.08 -11.30 -0.80
C VAL A 108 10.95 -9.92 -1.43
N GLY A 109 10.66 -9.89 -2.72
CA GLY A 109 10.49 -8.66 -3.48
C GLY A 109 9.04 -8.18 -3.49
N PHE A 110 8.85 -6.88 -3.28
CA PHE A 110 7.55 -6.22 -3.42
C PHE A 110 7.64 -5.14 -4.50
N ALA A 111 6.65 -5.08 -5.38
CA ALA A 111 6.38 -3.93 -6.23
C ALA A 111 4.90 -3.57 -6.07
N GLY A 112 4.55 -2.31 -6.15
CA GLY A 112 3.16 -1.94 -5.90
C GLY A 112 2.82 -0.51 -6.25
N THR A 113 1.52 -0.23 -6.34
CA THR A 113 0.97 1.10 -6.57
C THR A 113 -0.48 1.14 -6.08
N LYS A 114 -1.13 2.29 -6.10
CA LYS A 114 -2.53 2.42 -5.66
C LYS A 114 -3.51 1.67 -6.57
N GLY A 115 -3.08 1.37 -7.79
CA GLY A 115 -3.95 0.77 -8.79
C GLY A 115 -5.00 1.77 -9.27
N PHE A 116 -5.92 1.26 -10.08
CA PHE A 116 -7.05 2.07 -10.52
C PHE A 116 -8.21 1.18 -10.98
N GLY A 117 -9.42 1.73 -10.83
CA GLY A 117 -10.63 1.13 -11.40
C GLY A 117 -10.58 1.12 -12.92
N GLY A 118 -10.85 -0.03 -13.52
CA GLY A 118 -10.79 -0.18 -14.97
C GLY A 118 -11.19 -1.55 -15.46
N GLY A 119 -11.23 -2.57 -14.61
CA GLY A 119 -11.62 -3.92 -14.99
C GLY A 119 -10.50 -4.69 -15.71
N PHE A 120 -10.78 -5.94 -16.07
CA PHE A 120 -9.78 -6.87 -16.62
C PHE A 120 -10.30 -7.58 -17.88
N GLY A 121 -9.38 -7.88 -18.79
CA GLY A 121 -9.67 -8.64 -20.02
C GLY A 121 -10.80 -8.01 -20.83
N LEU A 122 -11.83 -8.80 -21.15
CA LEU A 122 -12.99 -8.34 -21.91
C LEU A 122 -13.87 -7.32 -21.17
N ARG A 123 -13.70 -7.17 -19.85
CA ARG A 123 -14.41 -6.19 -19.01
C ARG A 123 -13.55 -4.96 -18.69
N ALA A 124 -12.38 -4.85 -19.31
CA ALA A 124 -11.55 -3.66 -19.17
C ALA A 124 -12.23 -2.47 -19.86
N LEU A 125 -12.14 -1.30 -19.23
CA LEU A 125 -12.53 -0.03 -19.80
C LEU A 125 -11.71 0.16 -21.09
N PRO A 126 -12.34 0.30 -22.25
CA PRO A 126 -11.61 0.51 -23.49
C PRO A 126 -11.11 1.96 -23.61
N ASP A 127 -10.07 2.19 -24.40
CA ASP A 127 -9.68 3.54 -24.86
C ASP A 127 -10.70 4.07 -25.89
N PHE A 128 -11.90 4.38 -25.41
CA PHE A 128 -13.04 4.74 -26.25
C PHE A 128 -13.98 5.70 -25.52
N GLY A 129 -14.81 6.41 -26.29
CA GLY A 129 -15.79 7.37 -25.78
C GLY A 129 -15.22 8.78 -25.57
N GLU A 130 -15.92 9.54 -24.74
CA GLU A 130 -15.61 10.91 -24.37
C GLU A 130 -14.28 11.05 -23.64
N GLU A 131 -13.75 12.27 -23.59
CA GLU A 131 -12.46 12.56 -22.98
C GLU A 131 -12.32 12.04 -21.54
N ILE A 132 -13.39 12.10 -20.75
CA ILE A 132 -13.39 11.65 -19.36
C ILE A 132 -13.16 10.13 -19.21
N PHE A 133 -13.78 9.31 -20.06
CA PHE A 133 -13.57 7.86 -20.06
C PHE A 133 -12.15 7.50 -20.51
N ARG A 134 -11.63 8.21 -21.52
CA ARG A 134 -10.25 8.05 -21.96
C ARG A 134 -9.23 8.48 -20.91
N LYS A 135 -9.56 9.50 -20.08
CA LYS A 135 -8.73 9.87 -18.92
C LYS A 135 -8.69 8.74 -17.89
N MET A 136 -9.82 8.12 -17.56
CA MET A 136 -9.86 6.96 -16.67
C MET A 136 -9.08 5.76 -17.23
N TYR A 137 -9.21 5.47 -18.52
CA TYR A 137 -8.42 4.44 -19.18
C TYR A 137 -6.91 4.71 -19.05
N ARG A 138 -6.47 5.93 -19.36
CA ARG A 138 -5.06 6.32 -19.24
C ARG A 138 -4.54 6.23 -17.82
N GLU A 139 -5.35 6.59 -16.83
CA GLU A 139 -4.98 6.43 -15.42
C GLU A 139 -4.75 4.96 -15.07
N GLY A 140 -5.66 4.06 -15.45
CA GLY A 140 -5.47 2.61 -15.24
C GLY A 140 -4.25 2.05 -15.96
N MET A 141 -3.99 2.50 -17.19
CA MET A 141 -2.78 2.11 -17.92
C MET A 141 -1.50 2.63 -17.26
N SER A 142 -1.49 3.88 -16.78
CA SER A 142 -0.36 4.45 -16.04
C SER A 142 0.00 3.62 -14.81
N GLU A 143 -1.01 3.18 -14.05
CA GLU A 143 -0.82 2.33 -12.88
C GLU A 143 -0.32 0.92 -13.26
N ALA A 144 -0.83 0.33 -14.34
CA ALA A 144 -0.33 -0.94 -14.86
C ALA A 144 1.15 -0.83 -15.31
N GLU A 145 1.52 0.26 -15.98
CA GLU A 145 2.90 0.52 -16.38
C GLU A 145 3.83 0.75 -15.18
N LYS A 146 3.36 1.40 -14.11
CA LYS A 146 4.09 1.53 -12.84
C LYS A 146 4.46 0.16 -12.27
N ILE A 147 3.52 -0.78 -12.23
CA ILE A 147 3.79 -2.16 -11.78
C ILE A 147 4.84 -2.81 -12.69
N GLY A 148 4.70 -2.67 -14.01
CA GLY A 148 5.66 -3.17 -14.98
C GLY A 148 7.09 -2.67 -14.71
N ARG A 149 7.25 -1.37 -14.46
CA ARG A 149 8.55 -0.76 -14.10
C ARG A 149 9.11 -1.30 -12.79
N GLY A 150 8.28 -1.41 -11.74
CA GLY A 150 8.70 -1.96 -10.46
C GLY A 150 9.15 -3.42 -10.56
N LEU A 151 8.52 -4.23 -11.44
CA LEU A 151 8.88 -5.63 -11.63
C LEU A 151 10.12 -5.87 -12.50
N GLN A 152 10.42 -4.98 -13.46
CA GLN A 152 11.51 -5.16 -14.43
C GLN A 152 12.87 -5.39 -13.76
N ASN A 153 13.15 -4.72 -12.64
CA ASN A 153 14.43 -4.79 -11.94
C ASN A 153 14.35 -5.53 -10.60
N LEU A 154 13.23 -6.19 -10.30
CA LEU A 154 13.02 -6.84 -9.02
C LEU A 154 13.68 -8.23 -9.01
N GLU A 155 14.88 -8.32 -8.46
CA GLU A 155 15.59 -9.59 -8.22
C GLU A 155 15.26 -10.17 -6.84
N ALA A 156 14.40 -11.19 -6.82
CA ALA A 156 13.94 -11.83 -5.59
C ALA A 156 13.54 -13.29 -5.85
N ASP A 157 13.62 -14.12 -4.81
CA ASP A 157 13.17 -15.51 -4.83
C ASP A 157 11.63 -15.59 -4.92
N PHE A 158 10.96 -14.66 -4.22
CA PHE A 158 9.51 -14.49 -4.25
C PHE A 158 9.17 -13.06 -4.65
N LYS A 159 8.25 -12.86 -5.59
CA LYS A 159 7.77 -11.53 -6.01
C LYS A 159 6.30 -11.38 -5.67
N ILE A 160 5.98 -10.30 -4.96
CA ILE A 160 4.63 -9.94 -4.54
C ILE A 160 4.28 -8.61 -5.18
N VAL A 161 3.14 -8.57 -5.89
CA VAL A 161 2.55 -7.32 -6.37
C VAL A 161 1.52 -6.87 -5.36
N LEU A 162 1.71 -5.69 -4.78
CA LEU A 162 0.80 -5.07 -3.81
C LEU A 162 -0.02 -3.99 -4.51
N LEU A 163 -1.34 -4.11 -4.47
CA LEU A 163 -2.30 -3.16 -5.01
C LEU A 163 -3.41 -2.95 -3.99
N HIS A 164 -4.07 -1.80 -4.07
CA HIS A 164 -5.36 -1.57 -3.42
C HIS A 164 -6.49 -2.14 -4.30
#